data_AF-A0A944BQC0-F1
#
_entry.id   AF-A0A944BQC0-F1
#
_cell.length_a   1.000
_cell.length_b   1.000
_cell.length_c   1.000
_cell.angle_alpha   90.00
_cell.angle_beta   90.00
_cell.angle_gamma   90.00
#
_symmetry.space_group_name_H-M   'P 1'
#
loop_
_entity.id
_entity.type
_entity.pdbx_description
1 polymer ?
#
loop_
_entity_poly.entity_id
_entity_poly.type
_entity_poly.pdbx_seq_one_letter_code
_entity_poly.pdbx_strand_id
1 'polypeptide(L)'
;MIRRETTSYRQLLRRFAILSAVALCFNACEDSAMTYPDVNEPSDSNGGDPSDPSNPDPDNGDDKPIEKCTDECSQEGKMRCDAQGEYVCGYFDKDPCLEWSEPTPCKDGCQGDRCKCISECSKDGEI
;
A
#
# COMPACT_ATOMS: atom_id res chain seq x y z
N MET A 1 18.14 -13.03 -59.28
CA MET A 1 18.50 -12.13 -58.16
C MET A 1 17.93 -12.73 -56.88
N ILE A 2 18.75 -13.31 -56.02
CA ILE A 2 18.33 -13.80 -54.69
C ILE A 2 19.23 -13.10 -53.68
N ARG A 3 18.71 -12.07 -53.00
CA ARG A 3 19.41 -11.42 -51.89
C ARG A 3 19.36 -12.36 -50.69
N ARG A 4 20.49 -12.95 -50.30
CA ARG A 4 20.61 -13.72 -49.06
C ARG A 4 20.76 -12.73 -47.91
N GLU A 5 19.75 -12.61 -47.06
CA GLU A 5 19.82 -11.81 -45.84
C GLU A 5 20.75 -12.51 -44.84
N THR A 6 21.90 -11.90 -44.55
CA THR A 6 22.80 -12.37 -43.49
C THR A 6 22.27 -11.88 -42.15
N THR A 7 21.36 -12.65 -41.53
CA THR A 7 20.85 -12.37 -40.18
C THR A 7 22.01 -12.48 -39.18
N SER A 8 22.49 -11.33 -38.70
CA SER A 8 23.59 -11.22 -37.75
C SER A 8 23.29 -11.99 -36.45
N TYR A 9 24.23 -12.82 -35.99
CA TYR A 9 24.16 -13.62 -34.77
C TYR A 9 23.79 -12.79 -33.51
N ARG A 10 24.12 -11.49 -33.50
CA ARG A 10 23.72 -10.53 -32.45
C ARG A 10 22.22 -10.29 -32.38
N GLN A 11 21.48 -10.39 -33.49
CA GLN A 11 20.02 -10.28 -33.50
C GLN A 11 19.35 -11.54 -32.94
N LEU A 12 19.92 -12.73 -33.21
CA LEU A 12 19.42 -13.99 -32.63
C LEU A 12 19.59 -14.00 -31.11
N LEU A 13 20.76 -13.62 -30.59
CA LEU A 13 21.01 -13.54 -29.13
C LEU A 13 20.08 -12.54 -28.41
N ARG A 14 19.76 -11.40 -29.04
CA ARG A 14 18.81 -10.42 -28.47
C ARG A 14 17.39 -10.96 -28.38
N ARG A 15 16.94 -11.76 -29.36
CA ARG A 15 15.60 -12.38 -29.33
C ARG A 15 15.48 -13.48 -28.28
N PHE A 16 16.54 -14.27 -28.07
CA PHE A 16 16.56 -15.31 -27.03
C PHE A 16 16.53 -14.73 -25.61
N ALA A 17 17.24 -13.62 -25.35
CA ALA A 17 17.26 -12.98 -24.03
C ALA A 17 15.90 -12.38 -23.61
N ILE A 18 15.11 -11.90 -24.57
CA ILE A 18 13.77 -11.35 -24.29
C ILE A 18 12.76 -12.49 -24.02
N LEU A 19 12.92 -13.65 -24.66
CA LEU A 19 12.07 -14.81 -24.43
C LEU A 19 12.33 -15.50 -23.06
N SER A 20 13.52 -15.34 -22.46
CA SER A 20 13.81 -15.92 -21.13
C SER A 20 13.36 -15.05 -19.95
N ALA A 21 13.18 -13.74 -20.15
CA ALA A 21 12.80 -12.82 -19.05
C ALA A 21 11.29 -12.79 -18.78
N VAL A 22 10.45 -13.05 -19.80
CA VAL A 22 8.98 -13.04 -19.63
C VAL A 22 8.46 -14.28 -18.90
N ALA A 23 9.22 -15.39 -18.90
CA ALA A 23 8.82 -16.64 -18.28
C ALA A 23 9.03 -16.71 -16.75
N LEU A 24 9.73 -15.74 -16.15
CA LEU A 24 10.08 -15.79 -14.71
C LEU A 24 9.18 -14.91 -13.82
N CYS A 25 8.29 -14.09 -14.38
CA CYS A 25 7.36 -13.27 -13.58
C CYS A 25 5.94 -13.87 -13.47
N PHE A 26 5.65 -15.00 -14.11
CA PHE A 26 4.30 -15.60 -14.12
C PHE A 26 4.02 -16.59 -12.97
N ASN A 27 5.02 -16.98 -12.16
CA ASN A 27 4.86 -18.04 -11.16
C ASN A 27 5.14 -17.60 -9.71
N ALA A 28 4.71 -16.40 -9.31
CA ALA A 28 4.88 -15.93 -7.93
C ALA A 28 3.61 -15.30 -7.31
N CYS A 29 2.42 -15.77 -7.70
CA CYS A 29 1.19 -15.49 -6.95
C CYS A 29 0.23 -16.69 -6.98
N GLU A 30 0.72 -17.85 -6.54
CA GLU A 30 -0.15 -18.96 -6.12
C GLU A 30 0.38 -19.45 -4.78
N ASP A 31 -0.29 -19.00 -3.71
CA ASP A 31 -0.75 -19.79 -2.56
C ASP A 31 -0.85 -18.91 -1.32
N SER A 32 -2.02 -18.32 -1.13
CA SER A 32 -2.69 -18.25 0.16
C SER A 32 -4.13 -17.86 -0.10
N ALA A 33 -4.91 -18.79 -0.66
CA ALA A 33 -6.34 -18.81 -0.43
C ALA A 33 -6.51 -19.05 1.08
N MET A 34 -6.54 -17.97 1.86
CA MET A 34 -7.11 -18.01 3.20
C MET A 34 -8.58 -18.38 3.02
N THR A 35 -8.87 -19.65 3.22
CA THR A 35 -10.21 -20.11 3.55
C THR A 35 -10.66 -19.34 4.78
N TYR A 36 -11.49 -18.32 4.58
CA TYR A 36 -12.26 -17.73 5.65
C TYR A 36 -13.08 -18.86 6.27
N PRO A 37 -13.05 -19.07 7.61
CA PRO A 37 -13.99 -19.98 8.22
C PRO A 37 -15.40 -19.49 7.90
N ASP A 38 -16.19 -20.41 7.33
CA ASP A 38 -17.62 -20.27 7.13
C ASP A 38 -18.28 -20.03 8.50
N VAL A 39 -18.60 -18.78 8.82
CA VAL A 39 -19.40 -18.43 10.00
C VAL A 39 -20.89 -18.68 9.71
N ASN A 40 -21.21 -19.92 9.34
CA ASN A 40 -22.55 -20.47 9.47
C ASN A 40 -22.49 -21.75 10.28
N GLU A 41 -22.06 -21.62 11.54
CA GLU A 41 -22.41 -22.58 12.57
C GLU A 41 -23.54 -21.98 13.42
N PRO A 42 -24.73 -22.60 13.47
CA PRO A 42 -25.77 -22.22 14.42
C PRO A 42 -25.54 -22.93 15.78
N SER A 43 -26.02 -22.29 16.85
CA SER A 43 -25.97 -22.64 18.30
C SER A 43 -24.66 -22.23 18.99
N ASP A 44 -24.68 -21.29 19.94
CA ASP A 44 -25.44 -21.39 21.18
C ASP A 44 -26.28 -20.16 21.58
N SER A 45 -27.46 -20.47 22.09
CA SER A 45 -28.37 -19.58 22.80
C SER A 45 -27.75 -19.16 24.13
N ASN A 46 -27.23 -17.93 24.22
CA ASN A 46 -27.21 -17.08 25.42
C ASN A 46 -26.69 -15.66 25.11
N GLY A 47 -27.01 -15.10 23.94
CA GLY A 47 -26.82 -13.67 23.66
C GLY A 47 -28.18 -13.01 23.68
N GLY A 48 -28.48 -12.25 24.74
CA GLY A 48 -29.69 -11.44 24.80
C GLY A 48 -29.73 -10.48 23.61
N ASP A 49 -30.92 -10.31 23.02
CA ASP A 49 -31.16 -9.33 21.97
C ASP A 49 -30.86 -7.91 22.53
N PRO A 50 -29.88 -7.16 21.97
CA PRO A 50 -29.56 -5.80 22.40
C PRO A 50 -30.74 -4.82 22.23
N SER A 51 -31.83 -5.26 21.61
CA SER A 51 -33.08 -4.52 21.42
C SER A 51 -34.05 -4.62 22.59
N ASP A 52 -33.78 -5.42 23.63
CA ASP A 52 -34.66 -5.57 24.79
C ASP A 52 -34.36 -4.53 25.89
N PRO A 53 -35.20 -3.47 26.06
CA PRO A 53 -35.01 -2.47 27.09
C PRO A 53 -35.24 -2.99 28.53
N SER A 54 -35.55 -4.28 28.69
CA SER A 54 -35.87 -4.91 29.96
C SER A 54 -34.67 -5.55 30.65
N ASN A 55 -33.51 -5.64 29.99
CA ASN A 55 -32.32 -6.28 30.53
C ASN A 55 -31.11 -5.32 30.51
N PRO A 56 -30.91 -4.51 31.57
CA PRO A 56 -29.70 -3.70 31.67
C PRO A 56 -28.51 -4.63 31.91
N ASP A 57 -27.70 -4.84 30.87
CA ASP A 57 -26.44 -5.57 30.99
C ASP A 57 -25.56 -4.89 32.06
N PRO A 58 -25.15 -5.58 33.13
CA PRO A 58 -24.20 -5.05 34.09
C PRO A 58 -22.78 -5.30 33.57
N ASP A 59 -22.48 -4.94 32.32
CA ASP A 59 -21.13 -5.11 31.81
C ASP A 59 -20.21 -4.04 32.39
N ASN A 60 -19.17 -4.53 33.03
CA ASN A 60 -18.22 -3.76 33.80
C ASN A 60 -17.17 -3.17 32.86
N GLY A 61 -17.52 -2.14 32.10
CA GLY A 61 -16.58 -1.10 31.67
C GLY A 61 -15.49 -1.48 30.67
N ASP A 62 -15.71 -2.45 29.78
CA ASP A 62 -14.77 -2.78 28.68
C ASP A 62 -15.21 -2.27 27.29
N ASP A 63 -16.33 -1.54 27.20
CA ASP A 63 -16.66 -0.73 26.02
C ASP A 63 -15.79 0.54 26.00
N LYS A 64 -14.52 0.43 25.59
CA LYS A 64 -13.78 1.62 25.14
C LYS A 64 -14.60 2.21 23.99
N PRO A 65 -15.08 3.45 24.08
CA PRO A 65 -15.73 4.08 22.96
C PRO A 65 -14.79 4.00 21.76
N ILE A 66 -15.29 3.47 20.64
CA ILE A 66 -14.69 3.72 19.32
C ILE A 66 -14.68 5.25 19.22
N GLU A 67 -13.51 5.84 19.48
CA GLU A 67 -13.32 7.28 19.49
C GLU A 67 -13.81 7.78 18.13
N LYS A 68 -14.83 8.64 18.13
CA LYS A 68 -15.31 9.25 16.90
C LYS A 68 -14.23 10.23 16.46
N CYS A 69 -13.33 9.75 15.62
CA CYS A 69 -12.27 10.54 15.02
C CYS A 69 -12.74 11.13 13.66
N THR A 70 -11.91 11.98 13.07
CA THR A 70 -12.15 12.54 11.72
C THR A 70 -10.86 12.41 10.94
N ASP A 71 -10.95 11.95 9.68
CA ASP A 71 -9.80 11.82 8.80
C ASP A 71 -9.07 13.17 8.61
N GLU A 72 -7.79 13.20 8.93
CA GLU A 72 -6.90 14.35 8.67
C GLU A 72 -6.45 14.41 7.20
N CYS A 73 -6.60 13.31 6.47
CA CYS A 73 -6.21 13.18 5.09
C CYS A 73 -7.19 12.32 4.28
N SER A 74 -7.34 12.65 3.00
CA SER A 74 -8.46 12.17 2.18
C SER A 74 -8.34 10.74 1.68
N GLN A 75 -7.14 10.15 1.73
CA GLN A 75 -6.86 8.83 1.17
C GLN A 75 -5.53 8.29 1.70
N GLU A 76 -5.51 7.02 2.11
CA GLU A 76 -4.29 6.30 2.47
C GLU A 76 -3.21 6.39 1.36
N GLY A 77 -1.96 6.56 1.76
CA GLY A 77 -0.81 6.68 0.87
C GLY A 77 -0.68 8.04 0.18
N LYS A 78 -1.64 8.97 0.37
CA LYS A 78 -1.47 10.36 -0.06
C LYS A 78 -0.24 10.96 0.62
N MET A 79 0.51 11.76 -0.12
CA MET A 79 1.68 12.44 0.40
C MET A 79 1.42 13.94 0.47
N ARG A 80 2.11 14.61 1.39
CA ARG A 80 2.27 16.06 1.42
C ARG A 80 3.69 16.38 1.86
N CYS A 81 4.16 17.56 1.51
CA CYS A 81 5.47 18.02 1.93
C CYS A 81 5.39 19.49 2.35
N ASP A 82 5.95 19.82 3.52
CA ASP A 82 6.02 21.18 4.04
C ASP A 82 7.40 21.53 4.62
N ALA A 83 7.48 22.59 5.42
CA ALA A 83 8.74 23.04 6.03
C ALA A 83 9.41 22.01 6.97
N GLN A 84 8.65 21.06 7.52
CA GLN A 84 9.15 20.03 8.43
C GLN A 84 9.61 18.78 7.70
N GLY A 85 9.01 18.47 6.54
CA GLY A 85 9.37 17.30 5.74
C GLY A 85 8.21 16.74 4.94
N GLU A 86 8.41 15.51 4.46
CA GLU A 86 7.40 14.72 3.77
C GLU A 86 6.58 13.90 4.78
N TYR A 87 5.27 13.83 4.54
CA TYR A 87 4.31 13.06 5.33
C TYR A 87 3.59 12.07 4.43
N VAL A 88 3.20 10.94 4.99
CA VAL A 88 2.35 9.94 4.32
C VAL A 88 1.07 9.77 5.12
N CYS A 89 -0.07 9.71 4.42
CA CYS A 89 -1.37 9.47 5.02
C CYS A 89 -1.56 7.96 5.32
N GLY A 90 -2.03 7.61 6.52
CA GLY A 90 -2.25 6.23 6.94
C GLY A 90 -2.87 6.15 8.34
N TYR A 91 -2.90 4.95 8.94
CA TYR A 91 -3.37 4.74 10.31
C TYR A 91 -2.15 4.68 11.24
N PHE A 92 -1.89 5.73 12.03
CA PHE A 92 -0.68 5.80 12.87
C PHE A 92 -0.96 5.58 14.35
N ASP A 93 -2.22 5.71 14.77
CA ASP A 93 -2.64 5.47 16.15
C ASP A 93 -3.60 4.26 16.31
N LYS A 94 -4.43 4.27 17.36
CA LYS A 94 -5.33 3.15 17.72
C LYS A 94 -6.74 3.32 17.19
N ASP A 95 -7.06 4.46 16.59
CA ASP A 95 -8.37 4.75 16.05
C ASP A 95 -8.43 4.43 14.54
N PRO A 96 -9.64 4.34 13.96
CA PRO A 96 -9.82 3.93 12.58
C PRO A 96 -9.76 5.09 11.58
N CYS A 97 -9.22 6.27 11.94
CA CYS A 97 -9.15 7.42 11.05
C CYS A 97 -7.79 7.57 10.38
N LEU A 98 -7.81 8.19 9.20
CA LEU A 98 -6.60 8.49 8.45
C LEU A 98 -5.89 9.72 9.03
N GLU A 99 -4.59 9.58 9.24
CA GLU A 99 -3.71 10.54 9.90
C GLU A 99 -2.46 10.80 9.06
N TRP A 100 -1.80 11.94 9.28
CA TRP A 100 -0.47 12.19 8.72
C TRP A 100 0.61 11.54 9.58
N SER A 101 1.58 10.89 8.93
CA SER A 101 2.76 10.32 9.61
C SER A 101 3.56 11.37 10.37
N GLU A 102 4.55 10.95 11.17
CA GLU A 102 5.62 11.86 11.54
C GLU A 102 6.36 12.36 10.29
N PRO A 103 6.83 13.63 10.27
CA PRO A 103 7.53 14.17 9.12
C PRO A 103 8.87 13.48 8.91
N THR A 104 9.15 13.07 7.69
CA THR A 104 10.49 12.69 7.24
C THR A 104 11.21 13.93 6.70
N PRO A 105 12.26 14.46 7.37
CA PRO A 105 12.89 15.71 6.95
C PRO A 105 13.48 15.64 5.54
N CYS A 106 13.13 16.60 4.68
CA CYS A 106 13.69 16.70 3.34
C CYS A 106 15.02 17.49 3.37
N LYS A 107 16.11 16.84 2.94
CA LYS A 107 17.45 17.47 2.87
C LYS A 107 17.46 18.74 2.01
N ASP A 108 16.77 18.70 0.86
CA ASP A 108 16.81 19.75 -0.17
C ASP A 108 15.46 20.49 -0.31
N GLY A 109 14.60 20.35 0.69
CA GLY A 109 13.24 20.91 0.71
C GLY A 109 12.22 20.10 -0.10
N CYS A 110 11.04 20.67 -0.28
CA CYS A 110 9.91 20.04 -0.96
C CYS A 110 9.83 20.41 -2.43
N GLN A 111 9.38 19.45 -3.25
CA GLN A 111 8.97 19.66 -4.63
C GLN A 111 7.56 19.08 -4.83
N GLY A 112 6.54 19.94 -4.76
CA GLY A 112 5.15 19.50 -4.70
C GLY A 112 4.87 18.78 -3.38
N ASP A 113 4.21 17.63 -3.45
CA ASP A 113 3.82 16.83 -2.28
C ASP A 113 4.91 15.87 -1.79
N ARG A 114 6.14 15.99 -2.30
CA ARG A 114 7.27 15.09 -1.99
C ARG A 114 8.56 15.82 -1.70
N CYS A 115 9.52 15.13 -1.09
CA CYS A 115 10.88 15.65 -0.98
C CYS A 115 11.50 15.86 -2.37
N LYS A 116 12.25 16.95 -2.53
CA LYS A 116 13.04 17.21 -3.73
C LYS A 116 14.13 16.15 -3.83
N CYS A 117 14.09 15.35 -4.89
CA CYS A 117 15.20 14.47 -5.23
C CYS A 117 16.33 15.31 -5.81
N ILE A 118 17.51 15.32 -5.17
CA ILE A 118 18.72 15.70 -5.87
C ILE A 118 19.03 14.59 -6.87
N SER A 119 18.73 14.83 -8.14
CA SER A 119 19.22 14.00 -9.20
C SER A 119 20.73 14.26 -9.34
N GLU A 120 21.54 13.61 -8.51
CA GLU A 120 22.97 13.41 -8.80
C GLU A 120 23.16 12.50 -10.03
N CYS A 121 22.06 12.12 -10.70
CA CYS A 121 22.01 11.49 -12.03
C CYS A 121 21.69 12.46 -13.19
N SER A 122 21.90 13.78 -13.03
CA SER A 122 22.17 14.61 -14.20
C SER A 122 23.62 14.35 -14.62
N LYS A 123 23.80 13.45 -15.59
CA LYS A 123 25.12 13.23 -16.21
C LYS A 123 25.69 14.57 -16.64
N ASP A 124 26.81 14.90 -16.02
CA ASP A 124 27.93 15.72 -16.45
C ASP A 124 27.63 16.79 -17.50
N GLY A 125 27.81 18.04 -17.07
CA GLY A 125 27.85 19.18 -17.97
C GLY A 125 28.83 18.94 -19.12
N GLU A 126 28.32 19.11 -20.33
CA GLU A 126 29.14 19.48 -21.48
C GLU A 126 28.79 20.92 -21.82
N ILE A 127 29.81 21.77 -21.65
CA ILE A 127 29.89 23.18 -22.07
C ILE A 127 29.81 23.29 -23.58
#